data_AF-X1SA77-F1
#
_entry.id   AF-X1SA77-F1
#
_cell.length_a   1.000
_cell.length_b   1.000
_cell.length_c   1.000
_cell.angle_alpha   90.00
_cell.angle_beta   90.00
_cell.angle_gamma   90.00
#
_symmetry.space_group_name_H-M   'P 1'
#
loop_
_entity.id
_entity.type
_entity.pdbx_description
1 polymer ?
#
loop_
_entity_poly.entity_id
_entity_poly.type
_entity_poly.pdbx_seq_one_letter_code
_entity_poly.pdbx_strand_id
1 'polypeptide(L)' 'VPGAIDWLKEQTGIKIIPKVGRNDLCPCGSGEKYKKCCGVY' A
#
# COMPACT_ATOMS: atom_id res chain seq x y z
N VAL A 1 10.66 -25.75 -7.63
CA VAL A 1 9.52 -26.20 -6.78
C VAL A 1 8.74 -24.97 -6.35
N PRO A 2 7.53 -24.74 -6.87
CA PRO A 2 6.76 -23.51 -6.66
C PRO A 2 6.09 -23.47 -5.25
N GLY A 3 6.88 -23.70 -4.19
CA GLY A 3 6.35 -23.77 -2.81
C GLY A 3 7.24 -23.14 -1.74
N ALA A 4 8.50 -22.82 -2.05
CA ALA A 4 9.40 -22.19 -1.07
C ALA A 4 9.13 -20.68 -0.89
N ILE A 5 8.61 -20.02 -1.92
CA ILE A 5 8.37 -18.57 -1.90
C ILE A 5 7.05 -18.22 -1.18
N ASP A 6 6.05 -19.10 -1.22
CA ASP A 6 4.73 -18.81 -0.64
C ASP A 6 4.69 -19.00 0.88
N TRP A 7 5.53 -19.87 1.46
CA TRP A 7 5.63 -20.07 2.91
C TRP A 7 6.27 -18.86 3.65
N LEU A 8 7.14 -18.10 2.98
CA LEU A 8 7.80 -16.93 3.56
C LEU A 8 6.89 -15.68 3.61
N LYS A 9 5.82 -15.63 2.80
CA LYS A 9 4.91 -14.47 2.76
C LYS A 9 3.98 -14.40 3.97
N GLU A 10 3.67 -15.55 4.58
CA GLU A 10 2.70 -15.64 5.68
C GLU A 10 3.32 -15.27 7.04
N GLN A 11 4.62 -15.42 7.22
CA GLN A 11 5.29 -15.19 8.52
C GLN A 11 5.60 -13.73 8.83
N THR A 12 5.61 -12.84 7.84
CA THR A 12 6.18 -11.50 8.03
C THR A 12 5.15 -10.41 8.30
N GLY A 13 3.85 -10.64 8.06
CA GLY A 13 2.81 -9.63 8.28
C GLY A 13 3.08 -8.29 7.59
N ILE A 14 4.01 -8.27 6.61
CA ILE A 14 4.43 -7.06 5.91
C ILE A 14 3.28 -6.70 4.99
N LYS A 15 2.43 -5.81 5.48
CA LYS A 15 1.49 -5.10 4.62
C LYS A 15 2.35 -4.29 3.67
N ILE A 16 2.51 -4.78 2.44
CA ILE A 16 3.12 -4.04 1.35
C ILE A 16 2.17 -2.88 1.09
N ILE A 17 2.39 -1.76 1.77
CA ILE A 17 1.63 -0.55 1.50
C ILE A 17 2.05 -0.15 0.08
N PRO A 18 1.12 -0.17 -0.90
CA PRO A 18 1.47 0.27 -2.23
C PRO A 18 2.01 1.71 -2.09
N LYS A 19 3.15 1.98 -2.71
CA LYS A 19 3.68 3.35 -2.81
C LYS A 19 2.67 4.17 -3.61
N VAL A 20 1.72 4.76 -2.91
CA VAL A 20 0.71 5.63 -3.50
C VAL A 20 1.40 6.90 -3.99
N GLY A 21 1.20 7.24 -5.26
CA GLY A 21 1.73 8.46 -5.83
C GLY A 21 0.99 9.67 -5.23
N ARG A 22 1.70 10.80 -5.05
CA ARG A 22 1.09 12.05 -4.52
C ARG A 22 -0.15 12.51 -5.30
N ASN A 23 -0.26 12.19 -6.58
CA ASN A 23 -1.38 12.60 -7.41
C ASN A 23 -2.51 11.57 -7.53
N ASP A 24 -2.30 10.35 -7.04
CA ASP A 24 -3.31 9.28 -7.07
C ASP A 24 -4.42 9.55 -6.05
N LEU A 25 -5.55 8.86 -6.20
CA LEU A 25 -6.64 8.91 -5.22
C LEU A 25 -6.18 8.42 -3.85
N CYS A 26 -6.64 9.09 -2.79
CA CYS A 26 -6.30 8.73 -1.43
C CYS A 26 -6.89 7.35 -1.08
N PRO A 27 -6.08 6.40 -0.57
CA PRO A 27 -6.56 5.09 -0.14
C PRO A 27 -7.47 5.16 1.11
N CYS A 28 -7.57 6.34 1.72
CA CYS A 28 -8.50 6.64 2.82
C CYS A 28 -9.96 6.75 2.38
N GLY A 29 -10.26 6.77 1.07
CA GLY A 29 -11.62 6.84 0.55
C GLY A 29 -12.23 8.24 0.54
N SER A 30 -11.44 9.30 0.74
CA SER A 30 -11.93 10.69 0.71
C SER A 30 -12.33 11.19 -0.67
N GLY A 31 -11.94 10.49 -1.74
CA GLY A 31 -12.11 10.93 -3.12
C GLY A 31 -11.12 12.02 -3.56
N GLU A 32 -10.25 12.48 -2.66
CA GLU A 32 -9.22 13.48 -2.97
C GLU A 32 -7.89 12.84 -3.40
N LYS A 33 -7.02 13.63 -4.05
CA LYS A 33 -5.64 13.19 -4.34
C LYS A 33 -4.86 13.00 -3.05
N TYR A 34 -3.97 12.01 -2.99
CA TYR A 34 -3.18 11.68 -1.81
C TYR A 34 -2.47 12.90 -1.21
N LYS A 35 -1.81 13.73 -2.03
CA LYS A 35 -1.15 14.98 -1.60
C LYS A 35 -2.06 16.05 -0.99
N LYS A 36 -3.38 15.96 -1.22
CA LYS A 36 -4.39 16.88 -0.69
C LYS A 36 -5.18 16.30 0.49
N CYS A 37 -4.94 15.02 0.81
CA CYS A 37 -5.60 14.33 1.90
C CYS A 37 -4.55 13.78 2.90
N CYS A 38 -4.32 12.47 2.96
CA CYS A 38 -3.37 11.86 3.91
C CYS A 38 -1.89 12.19 3.66
N GLY A 39 -1.54 12.77 2.51
CA GLY A 39 -0.20 13.25 2.18
C GLY A 39 -0.05 14.76 2.29
N VAL A 40 -1.00 15.43 2.95
CA VAL A 40 -0.83 16.79 3.49
C VAL A 40 -0.03 16.63 4.78
N TYR A 41 1.00 17.46 4.97
CA TYR A 41 2.13 17.32 5.90
C TYR A 41 3.32 16.51 5.36
#